data_AF-A0A3B0MBS4-F1
#
_entry.id   AF-A0A3B0MBS4-F1
#
_cell.length_a   1.000
_cell.length_b   1.000
_cell.length_c   1.000
_cell.angle_alpha   90.00
_cell.angle_beta   90.00
_cell.angle_gamma   90.00
#
_symmetry.space_group_name_H-M   'P 1'
#
loop_
_entity.id
_entity.type
_entity.pdbx_description
1 polymer ?
#
loop_
_entity_poly.entity_id
_entity_poly.type
_entity_poly.pdbx_seq_one_letter_code
_entity_poly.pdbx_strand_id
1 'polypeptide(L)'
;MARARPVLGYPSRSAACRALHDLGLSHAAIVLRFADAGEPITKAQVSGLLNYTQVSASAQLKVGRAVVERLGPAARARGITPAQLAERLLATVTQADLIDAVMDDQDEISNHKEV
;
A
#
# COMPACT_ATOMS: atom_id res chain seq x y z
N MET A 1 -14.11 3.30 12.77
CA MET A 1 -12.67 3.64 12.60
C MET A 1 -12.43 5.07 13.06
N ALA A 2 -11.41 5.34 13.86
CA ALA A 2 -11.12 6.69 14.36
C ALA A 2 -10.61 7.58 13.21
N ARG A 3 -11.31 8.69 12.93
CA ARG A 3 -10.92 9.67 11.91
C ARG A 3 -9.58 10.31 12.32
N ALA A 4 -8.59 10.29 11.42
CA ALA A 4 -7.31 10.94 11.67
C ALA A 4 -7.51 12.42 11.99
N ARG A 5 -6.80 12.92 13.02
CA ARG A 5 -6.84 14.33 13.38
C ARG A 5 -6.09 15.14 12.32
N PRO A 6 -6.68 16.23 11.80
CA PRO A 6 -5.99 17.09 10.85
C PRO A 6 -4.83 17.81 11.56
N VAL A 7 -3.69 17.89 10.89
CA VAL A 7 -2.45 18.48 11.41
C VAL A 7 -1.84 19.34 10.32
N LEU A 8 -1.46 20.59 10.65
CA LEU A 8 -0.81 21.51 9.70
C LEU A 8 -1.64 21.73 8.40
N GLY A 9 -2.97 21.60 8.47
CA GLY A 9 -3.85 21.68 7.30
C GLY A 9 -3.94 20.40 6.46
N TYR A 10 -3.25 19.32 6.86
CA TYR A 10 -3.28 18.01 6.21
C TYR A 10 -4.22 17.05 6.93
N PRO A 11 -4.77 16.03 6.24
CA PRO A 11 -5.71 15.08 6.82
C PRO A 11 -5.09 14.16 7.89
N SER A 12 -3.76 14.03 7.94
CA SER A 12 -3.05 13.24 8.94
C SER A 12 -1.58 13.67 9.07
N ARG A 13 -0.92 13.25 10.17
CA ARG A 13 0.53 13.46 10.35
C ARG A 13 1.37 12.84 9.23
N SER A 14 1.02 11.66 8.75
CA SER A 14 1.74 11.01 7.64
C SER A 14 1.56 11.76 6.33
N ALA A 15 0.38 12.34 6.08
CA ALA A 15 0.14 13.19 4.91
C ALA A 15 0.96 14.49 4.99
N ALA A 16 1.01 15.13 6.16
CA ALA A 16 1.85 16.30 6.40
C ALA A 16 3.34 16.00 6.23
N CYS A 17 3.85 14.92 6.83
CA CYS A 17 5.26 14.53 6.68
C CYS A 17 5.62 14.27 5.21
N ARG A 18 4.76 13.57 4.45
CA ARG A 18 4.98 13.31 3.02
C ARG A 18 5.00 14.58 2.20
N ALA A 19 3.99 15.45 2.36
CA ALA A 19 3.93 16.72 1.64
C ALA A 19 5.14 17.61 1.93
N LEU A 20 5.60 17.69 3.18
CA LEU A 20 6.79 18.46 3.54
C LEU A 20 8.08 17.84 3.00
N HIS A 21 8.17 16.51 2.96
CA HIS A 21 9.29 15.80 2.35
C HIS A 21 9.34 16.01 0.82
N ASP A 22 8.19 16.00 0.15
CA ASP A 22 8.08 16.24 -1.29
C ASP A 22 8.45 17.68 -1.68
N LEU A 23 8.28 18.63 -0.75
CA LEU A 23 8.79 20.00 -0.85
C LEU A 23 10.31 20.11 -0.61
N GLY A 24 11.01 18.99 -0.39
CA GLY A 24 12.46 18.94 -0.22
C GLY A 24 12.95 19.24 1.20
N LEU A 25 12.06 19.28 2.21
CA LEU A 25 12.49 19.54 3.58
C LEU A 25 13.17 18.31 4.19
N SER A 26 14.28 18.56 4.88
CA SER A 26 14.95 17.52 5.67
C SER A 26 14.11 17.11 6.89
N HIS A 27 14.34 15.91 7.43
CA HIS A 27 13.65 15.45 8.64
C HIS A 27 13.78 16.41 9.83
N ALA A 28 14.92 17.11 9.95
CA ALA A 28 15.10 18.12 10.99
C ALA A 28 14.19 19.33 10.79
N ALA A 29 14.02 19.79 9.55
CA ALA A 29 13.13 20.89 9.21
C ALA A 29 11.65 20.50 9.39
N ILE A 30 11.28 19.25 9.09
CA ILE A 30 9.93 18.73 9.34
C ILE A 30 9.62 18.73 10.84
N VAL A 31 10.55 18.25 11.68
CA VAL A 31 10.39 18.28 13.15
C VAL A 31 10.17 19.70 13.65
N LEU A 32 10.94 20.66 13.14
CA LEU A 32 10.79 22.08 13.51
C LEU A 32 9.40 22.61 13.12
N ARG A 33 8.93 22.33 11.89
CA ARG A 33 7.59 22.75 11.44
C ARG A 33 6.45 22.21 12.31
N PHE A 34 6.59 20.99 12.79
CA PHE A 34 5.64 20.38 13.71
C PHE A 34 5.72 20.97 15.13
N ALA A 35 6.94 21.27 15.60
CA ALA A 35 7.14 21.97 16.88
C ALA A 35 6.55 23.38 16.87
N ASP A 36 6.74 24.14 15.79
CA ASP A 36 6.17 25.49 15.61
C ASP A 36 4.64 25.50 15.63
N ALA A 37 4.02 24.39 15.22
CA ALA A 37 2.57 24.21 15.24
C ALA A 37 2.03 23.63 16.56
N GLY A 38 2.86 23.50 17.59
CA GLY A 38 2.47 22.99 18.90
C GLY A 38 2.26 21.47 18.95
N GLU A 39 2.72 20.74 17.94
CA GLU A 39 2.57 19.29 17.85
C GLU A 39 3.95 18.62 17.66
N PRO A 40 4.81 18.63 18.69
CA PRO A 40 6.18 18.17 18.56
C PRO A 40 6.23 16.68 18.20
N ILE A 41 7.02 16.36 17.17
CA ILE A 41 7.32 14.99 16.76
C ILE A 41 8.83 14.78 16.74
N THR A 42 9.28 13.54 16.89
CA THR A 42 10.71 13.19 16.84
C THR A 42 11.14 12.83 15.42
N LYS A 43 12.46 12.90 15.14
CA LYS A 43 13.01 12.42 13.85
C LYS A 43 12.67 10.95 13.58
N ALA A 44 12.62 10.12 14.62
CA ALA A 44 12.22 8.72 14.51
C ALA A 44 10.76 8.57 14.09
N GLN A 45 9.87 9.41 14.62
CA GLN A 45 8.47 9.46 14.20
C GLN A 45 8.31 9.93 12.76
N VAL A 46 9.06 10.96 12.32
CA VAL A 46 9.06 11.39 10.90
C VAL A 46 9.47 10.23 9.99
N SER A 47 10.58 9.56 10.30
CA SER A 47 11.04 8.39 9.55
C SER A 47 9.99 7.27 9.53
N GLY A 48 9.40 6.95 10.68
CA GLY A 48 8.34 5.94 10.78
C GLY A 48 7.09 6.31 9.96
N LEU A 49 6.67 7.58 9.96
CA LEU A 49 5.49 8.05 9.23
C LEU A 49 5.71 8.10 7.71
N LEU A 50 6.93 8.41 7.26
CA LEU A 50 7.32 8.35 5.85
C LEU A 50 7.44 6.89 5.37
N ASN A 51 7.97 6.02 6.22
CA ASN A 51 8.17 4.61 5.92
C ASN A 51 6.98 3.72 6.29
N TYR A 52 5.88 4.24 6.83
CA TYR A 52 4.72 3.43 7.21
C TYR A 52 4.04 2.79 6.00
N THR A 53 4.16 3.38 4.80
CA THR A 53 3.73 2.74 3.55
C THR A 53 4.70 1.66 3.05
N GLN A 54 5.91 1.58 3.62
CA GLN A 54 6.90 0.54 3.39
C GLN A 54 6.73 -0.59 4.42
N VAL A 55 5.50 -1.03 4.69
CA VAL A 55 5.30 -2.30 5.40
C VAL A 55 5.83 -3.42 4.50
N SER A 56 7.11 -3.70 4.71
CA SER A 56 7.87 -4.86 4.30
C SER A 56 7.86 -5.21 2.82
N ALA A 57 8.88 -4.74 2.10
CA ALA A 57 9.37 -5.37 0.86
C ALA A 57 9.80 -6.85 1.05
N SER A 58 9.68 -7.44 2.25
CA SER A 58 10.00 -8.82 2.56
C SER A 58 8.82 -9.67 3.04
N ALA A 59 7.58 -9.19 2.93
CA ALA A 59 6.41 -10.06 3.06
C ALA A 59 6.37 -11.03 1.86
N GLN A 60 7.05 -12.17 1.98
CA GLN A 60 7.03 -13.20 0.95
C GLN A 60 5.62 -13.77 0.82
N LEU A 61 4.93 -13.40 -0.26
CA LEU A 61 3.67 -14.01 -0.64
C LEU A 61 3.92 -15.47 -1.04
N LYS A 62 3.44 -16.42 -0.23
CA LYS A 62 3.48 -17.84 -0.59
C LYS A 62 2.32 -18.13 -1.55
N VAL A 63 2.66 -18.31 -2.82
CA VAL A 63 1.70 -18.68 -3.87
C VAL A 63 1.79 -20.19 -4.10
N GLY A 64 0.65 -20.87 -4.16
CA GLY A 64 0.58 -22.31 -4.45
C GLY A 64 1.12 -22.65 -5.84
N ARG A 65 1.74 -23.82 -5.99
CA ARG A 65 2.36 -24.28 -7.25
C ARG A 65 1.42 -24.19 -8.46
N ALA A 66 0.16 -24.58 -8.29
CA ALA A 66 -0.84 -24.55 -9.37
C ALA A 66 -1.09 -23.13 -9.90
N VAL A 67 -1.05 -22.11 -9.03
CA VAL A 67 -1.24 -20.71 -9.43
C VAL A 67 -0.01 -20.20 -10.18
N VAL A 68 1.19 -20.58 -9.74
CA VAL A 68 2.44 -20.25 -10.44
C VAL A 68 2.46 -20.83 -11.86
N GLU A 69 2.02 -22.08 -12.01
CA GLU A 69 1.92 -22.75 -13.31
C GLU A 69 0.93 -22.04 -14.25
N ARG A 70 -0.21 -21.55 -13.73
CA ARG A 70 -1.18 -20.77 -14.52
C ARG A 70 -0.69 -19.37 -14.88
N LEU A 71 0.09 -18.74 -14.01
CA LEU A 71 0.69 -17.42 -14.27
C LEU A 71 1.90 -17.49 -15.22
N GLY A 72 2.53 -18.67 -15.35
CA GLY A 72 3.75 -18.89 -16.14
C GLY A 72 3.69 -18.34 -17.57
N PRO A 73 2.68 -18.67 -18.39
CA PRO A 73 2.58 -18.18 -19.77
C PRO A 73 2.49 -16.65 -19.85
N ALA A 74 1.68 -16.04 -18.97
CA ALA A 74 1.48 -14.60 -18.94
C ALA A 74 2.71 -13.84 -18.42
N ALA A 75 3.45 -14.43 -17.47
CA ALA A 75 4.69 -13.87 -16.94
C ALA A 75 5.81 -13.94 -17.98
N ARG A 76 5.94 -15.08 -18.67
CA ARG A 76 6.94 -15.29 -19.72
C ARG A 76 6.75 -14.35 -20.90
N ALA A 77 5.50 -14.12 -21.33
CA ALA A 77 5.20 -13.15 -22.39
C ALA A 77 5.62 -11.71 -22.04
N ARG A 78 5.80 -11.41 -20.75
CA ARG A 78 6.17 -10.08 -20.23
C ARG A 78 7.61 -10.00 -19.73
N GLY A 79 8.39 -11.07 -19.83
CA GLY A 79 9.79 -11.11 -19.37
C GLY A 79 9.97 -10.94 -17.85
N ILE A 80 8.94 -11.26 -17.05
CA ILE A 80 8.97 -11.14 -15.59
C ILE A 80 8.75 -12.49 -14.90
N THR A 81 9.10 -12.60 -13.62
CA THR A 81 8.83 -13.83 -12.86
C THR A 81 7.34 -13.95 -12.52
N PRO A 82 6.80 -15.17 -12.36
CA PRO A 82 5.41 -15.35 -11.91
C PRO A 82 5.11 -14.68 -10.57
N ALA A 83 6.11 -14.61 -9.68
CA ALA A 83 6.00 -13.90 -8.40
C ALA A 83 5.82 -12.39 -8.60
N GLN A 84 6.63 -11.78 -9.47
CA GLN A 84 6.49 -10.36 -9.83
C GLN A 84 5.16 -10.07 -10.52
N LEU A 85 4.66 -11.00 -11.34
CA LEU A 85 3.35 -10.85 -11.95
C LEU A 85 2.24 -10.91 -10.90
N ALA A 86 2.30 -11.84 -9.95
CA ALA A 86 1.32 -11.95 -8.86
C ALA A 86 1.31 -10.67 -8.00
N GLU A 87 2.48 -10.14 -7.67
CA GLU A 87 2.61 -8.88 -6.92
C GLU A 87 1.97 -7.72 -7.69
N ARG A 88 2.23 -7.59 -9.00
CA ARG A 88 1.62 -6.55 -9.83
C ARG A 88 0.11 -6.68 -9.93
N LEU A 89 -0.40 -7.91 -10.04
CA LEU A 89 -1.85 -8.14 -10.08
C LEU A 89 -2.51 -7.71 -8.78
N LEU A 90 -1.95 -8.11 -7.64
CA LEU A 90 -2.46 -7.70 -6.33
C LEU A 90 -2.36 -6.19 -6.12
N ALA A 91 -1.25 -5.57 -6.51
CA ALA A 91 -1.09 -4.12 -6.46
C ALA A 91 -2.13 -3.39 -7.33
N THR A 92 -2.48 -3.95 -8.47
CA THR A 92 -3.51 -3.37 -9.36
C THR A 92 -4.90 -3.49 -8.73
N VAL A 93 -5.23 -4.67 -8.17
CA VAL A 93 -6.53 -4.91 -7.51
C VAL A 93 -6.71 -3.99 -6.31
N THR A 94 -5.67 -3.80 -5.50
CA THR A 94 -5.73 -2.90 -4.34
C THR A 94 -5.75 -1.42 -4.75
N GLN A 95 -4.98 -1.02 -5.77
CA GLN A 95 -4.96 0.37 -6.24
C GLN A 95 -6.28 0.80 -6.90
N ALA A 96 -6.95 -0.13 -7.58
CA ALA A 96 -8.21 0.14 -8.27
C ALA A 96 -9.45 -0.11 -7.37
N ASP A 97 -9.26 -0.38 -6.08
CA ASP A 97 -10.34 -0.67 -5.11
C ASP A 97 -11.26 -1.82 -5.57
N LEU A 98 -10.69 -2.82 -6.25
CA LEU A 98 -11.41 -3.96 -6.84
C LEU A 98 -11.50 -5.18 -5.90
N ILE A 99 -11.10 -5.03 -4.64
CA ILE A 99 -11.06 -6.16 -3.69
C ILE A 99 -12.46 -6.73 -3.51
N ASP A 100 -13.44 -5.87 -3.22
CA ASP A 100 -14.82 -6.28 -2.98
C ASP A 100 -15.42 -6.92 -4.24
N ALA A 101 -15.18 -6.34 -5.42
CA ALA A 101 -15.66 -6.90 -6.69
C ALA A 101 -15.11 -8.31 -6.99
N VAL A 102 -13.81 -8.55 -6.73
CA VAL A 102 -13.19 -9.87 -6.95
C VAL A 102 -13.68 -10.89 -5.92
N MET A 103 -14.04 -10.45 -4.71
CA MET A 103 -14.60 -11.31 -3.67
C MET A 103 -16.07 -11.63 -3.92
N ASP A 104 -16.86 -10.65 -4.37
CA ASP A 104 -18.30 -10.82 -4.66
C ASP A 104 -18.56 -11.79 -5.82
N ASP A 105 -17.68 -11.84 -6.83
CA ASP A 105 -17.75 -12.82 -7.93
C ASP A 105 -17.67 -14.29 -7.44
N GLN A 106 -17.15 -14.58 -6.23
CA GLN A 106 -17.15 -15.95 -5.69
C GLN A 106 -18.54 -16.46 -5.29
N ASP A 107 -19.45 -15.56 -4.91
CA ASP A 107 -20.83 -15.93 -4.56
C ASP A 107 -21.66 -16.25 -5.83
N GLU A 108 -21.39 -15.61 -6.97
CA GLU A 108 -22.07 -15.94 -8.24
C GLU A 108 -21.57 -17.25 -8.87
N ILE A 109 -20.27 -17.57 -8.77
CA ILE A 109 -19.72 -18.82 -9.33
C ILE A 109 -20.22 -20.06 -8.59
N SER A 110 -20.54 -19.94 -7.29
CA SER A 110 -21.07 -21.05 -6.49
C SER A 110 -22.53 -21.40 -6.84
N ASN A 111 -23.26 -20.50 -7.49
CA ASN A 111 -24.70 -20.65 -7.74
C ASN A 111 -25.05 -21.27 -9.10
N HIS A 112 -24.05 -21.59 -9.95
CA HIS A 112 -24.26 -22.20 -11.27
C HIS A 112 -23.98 -23.71 -11.33
N LYS A 113 -23.97 -24.41 -10.19
CA LYS A 113 -23.75 -25.86 -10.11
C LYS A 113 -24.99 -26.72 -9.83
N GLU A 114 -26.18 -26.15 -9.93
CA GLU A 114 -27.44 -26.91 -9.96
C GLU A 114 -28.35 -26.37 -11.07
N VAL A 115 -28.27 -26.97 -12.27
CA VAL A 115 -29.42 -27.48 -13.05
C VAL A 115 -28.94 -28.62 -13.95
#